data_AF-A0A968PDV2-F1
#
_entry.id   AF-A0A968PDV2-F1
#
_cell.length_a   1.000
_cell.length_b   1.000
_cell.length_c   1.000
_cell.angle_alpha   90.00
_cell.angle_beta   90.00
_cell.angle_gamma   90.00
#
_symmetry.space_group_name_H-M   'P 1'
#
loop_
_entity.id
_entity.type
_entity.pdbx_description
1 polymer ?
#
loop_
_entity_poly.entity_id
_entity_poly.type
_entity_poly.pdbx_seq_one_letter_code
_entity_poly.pdbx_strand_id
1 'polypeptide(L)'
;MIQPRITIITPCRNQDRYIEQALCSVLDQGYGNLEYIVIDAMSDDRSAQVIELYRHRIKHFIRQSDNGPAEALNQALSRATGDIIGILYADDLYLPGPWTSSAGRWPPRNPHGWWGDVCASVTMIRCSACSNPNSTWTSPPI
;
A
#
# COMPACT_ATOMS: atom_id res chain seq x y z
N MET A 1 -15.60 8.73 17.03
CA MET A 1 -14.14 8.52 17.09
C MET A 1 -13.55 8.81 15.73
N ILE A 2 -12.41 9.52 15.66
CA ILE A 2 -11.72 9.78 14.38
C ILE A 2 -10.98 8.49 14.02
N GLN A 3 -11.32 7.87 12.89
CA GLN A 3 -10.58 6.71 12.36
C GLN A 3 -9.31 7.22 11.66
N PRO A 4 -8.11 6.68 11.98
CA PRO A 4 -6.88 7.09 11.30
C PRO A 4 -6.98 6.84 9.80
N ARG A 5 -6.26 7.61 8.98
CA ARG A 5 -6.17 7.30 7.55
C ARG A 5 -5.14 6.21 7.35
N ILE A 6 -5.52 5.14 6.66
CA ILE A 6 -4.62 4.06 6.26
C ILE A 6 -4.32 4.25 4.78
N THR A 7 -3.06 4.44 4.41
CA THR A 7 -2.60 4.41 3.04
C THR A 7 -2.05 3.04 2.72
N ILE A 8 -2.58 2.36 1.71
CA ILE A 8 -1.96 1.15 1.16
C ILE A 8 -1.27 1.50 -0.15
N ILE A 9 -0.07 0.98 -0.35
CA ILE A 9 0.72 1.09 -1.56
C ILE A 9 0.88 -0.30 -2.16
N THR A 10 0.48 -0.45 -3.43
CA THR A 10 0.71 -1.68 -4.20
C THR A 10 1.63 -1.41 -5.38
N PRO A 11 2.92 -1.79 -5.29
CA PRO A 11 3.79 -1.83 -6.45
C PRO A 11 3.44 -3.02 -7.35
N CYS A 12 3.39 -2.79 -8.65
CA CYS A 12 3.01 -3.77 -9.66
C CYS A 12 3.98 -3.71 -10.85
N ARG A 13 4.43 -4.88 -11.30
CA ARG A 13 5.18 -5.06 -12.54
C ARG A 13 4.89 -6.44 -13.12
N ASN A 14 4.19 -6.49 -14.24
CA ASN A 14 3.86 -7.71 -14.96
C ASN A 14 3.17 -8.79 -14.10
N GLN A 15 2.11 -8.41 -13.40
CA GLN A 15 1.36 -9.27 -12.47
C GLN A 15 -0.10 -9.45 -12.91
N ASP A 16 -0.39 -9.56 -14.22
CA ASP A 16 -1.76 -9.65 -14.74
C ASP A 16 -2.60 -10.78 -14.11
N ARG A 17 -1.96 -11.85 -13.66
CA ARG A 17 -2.60 -12.99 -12.99
C ARG A 17 -3.09 -12.72 -11.57
N TYR A 18 -2.44 -11.83 -10.84
CA TYR A 18 -2.65 -11.67 -9.39
C TYR A 18 -3.16 -10.29 -8.99
N ILE A 19 -2.89 -9.27 -9.80
CA ILE A 19 -3.19 -7.88 -9.45
C ILE A 19 -4.68 -7.65 -9.15
N GLU A 20 -5.60 -8.30 -9.86
CA GLU A 20 -7.04 -8.18 -9.57
C GLU A 20 -7.39 -8.65 -8.15
N GLN A 21 -6.82 -9.78 -7.74
CA GLN A 21 -7.03 -10.34 -6.42
C GLN A 21 -6.41 -9.46 -5.33
N ALA A 22 -5.20 -8.93 -5.57
CA ALA A 22 -4.53 -7.99 -4.68
C ALA A 22 -5.37 -6.71 -4.48
N LEU A 23 -5.85 -6.11 -5.58
CA LEU A 23 -6.72 -4.92 -5.54
C LEU A 23 -7.99 -5.20 -4.73
N CYS A 24 -8.70 -6.30 -5.01
CA CYS A 24 -9.92 -6.65 -4.29
C CYS A 24 -9.64 -6.90 -2.79
N SER A 25 -8.53 -7.56 -2.48
CA SER A 25 -8.14 -7.84 -1.08
C SER A 25 -7.95 -6.58 -0.24
N VAL A 26 -7.53 -5.47 -0.85
CA VAL A 26 -7.38 -4.17 -0.20
C VAL A 26 -8.73 -3.44 -0.15
N LEU A 27 -9.39 -3.39 -1.30
CA LEU A 27 -10.57 -2.57 -1.52
C LEU A 27 -11.79 -3.06 -0.73
N ASP A 28 -11.86 -4.37 -0.46
CA ASP A 28 -13.04 -5.00 0.15
C ASP A 28 -12.89 -5.20 1.68
N GLN A 29 -11.88 -4.56 2.28
CA GLN A 29 -11.63 -4.57 3.73
C GLN A 29 -12.65 -3.75 4.55
N GLY A 30 -13.54 -3.02 3.87
CA GLY A 30 -14.60 -2.24 4.52
C GLY A 30 -14.10 -1.08 5.38
N TYR A 31 -12.87 -0.59 5.16
CA TYR A 31 -12.29 0.50 5.93
C TYR A 31 -12.66 1.87 5.34
N GLY A 32 -13.39 2.69 6.10
CA GLY A 32 -13.97 3.93 5.59
C GLY A 32 -12.99 5.10 5.35
N ASN A 33 -11.76 5.02 5.86
CA ASN A 33 -10.72 6.04 5.68
C ASN A 33 -9.46 5.45 5.00
N LEU A 34 -9.68 4.62 3.97
CA LEU A 34 -8.64 4.06 3.13
C LEU A 34 -8.20 5.06 2.06
N GLU A 35 -6.89 5.25 1.94
CA GLU A 35 -6.23 5.82 0.78
C GLU A 35 -5.51 4.69 0.04
N TYR A 36 -5.82 4.47 -1.24
CA TYR A 36 -5.16 3.40 -2.01
C TYR A 36 -4.32 3.96 -3.15
N ILE A 37 -3.04 3.58 -3.16
CA ILE A 37 -2.06 3.97 -4.16
C ILE A 37 -1.57 2.71 -4.88
N VAL A 38 -1.63 2.72 -6.20
CA VAL A 38 -1.10 1.65 -7.05
C VAL A 38 -0.06 2.27 -7.97
N ILE A 39 1.12 1.67 -8.02
CA ILE A 39 2.20 2.09 -8.92
C ILE A 39 2.57 0.93 -9.84
N ASP A 40 2.47 1.19 -11.14
CA ASP A 40 2.80 0.27 -12.23
C ASP A 40 4.12 0.68 -12.86
N ALA A 41 5.09 -0.24 -12.85
CA ALA A 41 6.44 -0.08 -13.38
C ALA A 41 6.50 -0.13 -14.92
N MET A 42 5.52 0.49 -15.58
CA MET A 42 5.27 0.38 -17.02
C MET A 42 5.14 -1.09 -17.48
N SER A 43 4.21 -1.83 -16.88
CA SER A 43 3.97 -3.23 -17.28
C SER A 43 3.62 -3.33 -18.76
N ASP A 44 4.15 -4.36 -19.41
CA ASP A 44 3.92 -4.70 -20.82
C ASP A 44 2.84 -5.78 -21.01
N ASP A 45 2.32 -6.32 -19.90
CA ASP A 45 1.20 -7.23 -19.86
C ASP A 45 -0.15 -6.50 -19.64
N ARG A 46 -1.16 -7.25 -19.20
CA ARG A 46 -2.51 -6.71 -18.96
C ARG A 46 -2.68 -6.07 -17.58
N SER A 47 -1.64 -5.99 -16.74
CA SER A 47 -1.74 -5.47 -15.38
C SER A 47 -2.34 -4.07 -15.32
N ALA A 48 -1.84 -3.16 -16.16
CA ALA A 48 -2.34 -1.78 -16.20
C ALA A 48 -3.81 -1.70 -16.64
N GLN A 49 -4.24 -2.58 -17.55
CA GLN A 49 -5.62 -2.63 -18.04
C GLN A 49 -6.56 -3.10 -16.93
N VAL A 50 -6.15 -4.10 -16.15
CA VAL A 50 -6.89 -4.58 -14.99
C VAL A 50 -6.99 -3.48 -13.93
N ILE A 51 -5.87 -2.80 -13.59
CA ILE A 51 -5.87 -1.71 -12.61
C ILE A 51 -6.82 -0.57 -13.03
N GLU A 52 -6.87 -0.27 -14.32
CA GLU A 52 -7.73 0.79 -14.85
C GLU A 52 -9.23 0.53 -14.60
N LEU A 53 -9.67 -0.73 -14.56
CA LEU A 53 -11.06 -1.09 -14.21
C LEU A 53 -11.43 -0.62 -12.78
N TYR A 54 -10.45 -0.59 -11.89
CA TYR A 54 -10.60 -0.18 -10.49
C TYR A 54 -10.20 1.28 -10.25
N ARG A 55 -9.88 2.06 -11.30
CA ARG A 55 -9.37 3.43 -11.19
C ARG A 55 -10.24 4.33 -10.29
N HIS A 56 -11.55 4.14 -10.33
CA HIS A 56 -12.53 4.90 -9.54
C HIS A 56 -12.46 4.66 -8.02
N ARG A 57 -11.87 3.52 -7.58
CA ARG A 57 -11.65 3.19 -6.15
C ARG A 57 -10.20 3.44 -5.70
N ILE A 58 -9.31 3.80 -6.62
CA ILE A 58 -7.89 4.05 -6.35
C ILE A 58 -7.65 5.55 -6.26
N LYS A 59 -6.97 6.02 -5.21
CA LYS A 59 -6.66 7.45 -5.06
C LYS A 59 -5.61 7.89 -6.07
N HIS A 60 -4.49 7.16 -6.14
CA HIS A 60 -3.40 7.42 -7.06
C HIS A 60 -3.05 6.16 -7.84
N PHE A 61 -3.24 6.21 -9.16
CA PHE A 61 -2.67 5.24 -10.08
C PHE A 61 -1.51 5.91 -10.82
N ILE A 62 -0.32 5.34 -10.71
CA ILE A 62 0.92 5.92 -11.22
C ILE A 62 1.51 4.93 -12.21
N ARG A 63 1.78 5.39 -13.44
CA ARG A 63 2.50 4.59 -14.44
C ARG A 63 3.82 5.29 -14.74
N GLN A 64 4.92 4.66 -14.34
CA GLN A 64 6.26 5.22 -14.53
C GLN A 64 7.28 4.08 -14.55
N SER A 65 8.31 4.20 -15.39
CA SER A 65 9.45 3.29 -15.33
C SER A 65 10.21 3.49 -14.02
N ASP A 66 10.62 2.41 -13.37
CA ASP A 66 11.46 2.44 -12.18
C ASP A 66 12.74 1.61 -12.38
N ASN A 67 13.74 1.85 -11.53
CA ASN A 67 14.94 1.02 -11.42
C ASN A 67 14.77 -0.09 -10.36
N GLY A 68 13.52 -0.45 -10.05
CA GLY A 68 13.17 -1.45 -9.05
C GLY A 68 12.18 -0.97 -7.98
N PRO A 69 11.76 -1.90 -7.10
CA PRO A 69 10.65 -1.68 -6.17
C PRO A 69 10.90 -0.56 -5.15
N ALA A 70 12.15 -0.31 -4.75
CA ALA A 70 12.47 0.78 -3.83
C ALA A 70 12.15 2.16 -4.42
N GLU A 71 12.41 2.36 -5.72
CA GLU A 71 12.10 3.63 -6.39
C GLU A 71 10.59 3.80 -6.55
N ALA A 72 9.88 2.74 -6.93
CA ALA A 72 8.42 2.76 -6.99
C ALA A 72 7.79 3.12 -5.64
N LEU A 73 8.29 2.51 -4.55
CA LEU A 73 7.83 2.80 -3.20
C LEU A 73 8.12 4.24 -2.80
N ASN A 74 9.31 4.77 -3.05
CA ASN A 74 9.64 6.17 -2.74
C ASN A 74 8.70 7.15 -3.47
N GLN A 75 8.38 6.89 -4.74
CA GLN A 75 7.45 7.71 -5.50
C GLN A 75 6.03 7.65 -4.92
N ALA A 76 5.55 6.46 -4.57
CA ALA A 76 4.23 6.28 -3.96
C ALA A 76 4.15 6.92 -2.57
N LEU A 77 5.19 6.74 -1.74
CA LEU A 77 5.31 7.33 -0.40
C LEU A 77 5.28 8.85 -0.44
N SER A 78 5.88 9.49 -1.45
CA SER A 78 5.84 10.95 -1.61
C SER A 78 4.41 11.51 -1.80
N ARG A 79 3.45 10.65 -2.15
CA ARG A 79 2.03 10.99 -2.37
C ARG A 79 1.12 10.47 -1.26
N ALA A 80 1.63 9.67 -0.33
CA ALA A 80 0.86 9.10 0.76
C ALA A 80 0.51 10.17 1.81
N THR A 81 -0.75 10.18 2.25
CA THR A 81 -1.25 11.12 3.28
C THR A 81 -1.78 10.44 4.54
N GLY A 82 -1.66 9.11 4.63
CA GLY A 82 -2.12 8.32 5.74
C GLY A 82 -1.29 8.47 7.00
N ASP A 83 -1.96 8.34 8.15
CA ASP A 83 -1.31 8.21 9.47
C ASP A 83 -0.55 6.88 9.58
N ILE A 84 -1.04 5.88 8.84
CA ILE A 84 -0.55 4.52 8.76
C ILE A 84 -0.30 4.23 7.28
N ILE A 85 0.88 3.69 6.96
CA ILE A 85 1.22 3.30 5.60
C ILE A 85 1.46 1.79 5.59
N GLY A 86 0.77 1.07 4.71
CA GLY A 86 0.98 -0.35 4.43
C GLY A 86 1.48 -0.57 3.01
N ILE A 87 2.35 -1.55 2.82
CA ILE A 87 2.79 -2.00 1.50
C ILE A 87 2.25 -3.42 1.28
N LEU A 88 1.58 -3.63 0.15
CA LEU A 88 1.10 -4.95 -0.29
C LEU A 88 1.58 -5.17 -1.73
N TYR A 89 2.42 -6.17 -1.97
CA TYR A 89 2.86 -6.51 -3.32
C TYR A 89 1.70 -7.08 -4.15
N ALA A 90 1.79 -6.92 -5.47
CA ALA A 90 0.70 -7.28 -6.39
C ALA A 90 0.44 -8.81 -6.51
N ASP A 91 1.33 -9.64 -5.99
CA ASP A 91 1.21 -11.10 -5.87
C ASP A 91 0.82 -11.58 -4.45
N ASP A 92 0.58 -10.63 -3.54
CA ASP A 92 0.18 -10.87 -2.16
C ASP A 92 -1.30 -10.49 -1.93
N LEU A 93 -1.88 -11.01 -0.85
CA LEU A 93 -3.28 -10.80 -0.48
C LEU A 93 -3.44 -10.52 1.01
N TYR A 94 -4.35 -9.60 1.34
CA TYR A 94 -4.89 -9.54 2.70
C TYR A 94 -5.92 -10.65 2.91
N LEU A 95 -5.94 -11.22 4.12
CA LEU A 95 -7.00 -12.12 4.53
C LEU A 95 -8.36 -11.39 4.58
N PRO A 96 -9.47 -12.10 4.27
CA PRO A 96 -10.80 -11.53 4.37
C PRO A 96 -11.18 -11.24 5.83
N GLY A 97 -11.82 -10.10 6.05
CA GLY A 97 -12.28 -9.65 7.36
C GLY A 97 -11.97 -8.17 7.58
N PRO A 98 -12.83 -7.39 8.24
CA PRO A 98 -12.66 -5.95 8.23
C PRO A 98 -11.48 -5.51 9.10
N TRP A 99 -10.60 -4.66 8.55
CA TRP A 99 -9.49 -4.04 9.28
C TRP A 99 -9.93 -3.25 10.52
N THR A 100 -11.21 -2.90 10.64
CA THR A 100 -11.76 -2.27 11.85
C THR A 100 -11.53 -3.11 13.12
N SER A 101 -11.44 -4.43 12.98
CA SER A 101 -11.21 -5.36 14.09
C SER A 101 -9.77 -5.31 14.62
N SER A 102 -8.79 -5.12 13.72
CA SER A 102 -7.36 -5.02 14.03
C SER A 102 -6.92 -3.58 14.30
N ALA A 103 -7.57 -2.58 13.70
CA ALA A 103 -7.29 -1.16 13.93
C ALA A 103 -7.59 -0.73 15.39
N GLY A 104 -8.56 -1.35 16.05
CA GLY A 104 -8.82 -1.14 17.49
C GLY A 104 -7.70 -1.63 18.41
N ARG A 105 -6.79 -2.48 17.91
CA ARG A 105 -5.64 -3.00 18.65
C ARG A 105 -4.37 -2.18 18.44
N TRP A 106 -4.41 -1.13 17.61
CA TRP A 106 -3.27 -0.27 17.32
C TRP A 106 -2.89 0.54 18.57
N PRO A 107 -1.77 0.25 19.25
CA PRO A 107 -1.39 1.05 20.40
C PRO A 107 -1.01 2.46 19.92
N PRO A 108 -1.48 3.53 20.60
CA PRO A 108 -1.25 4.91 20.16
C PRO A 108 0.22 5.36 20.24
N ARG A 109 1.19 4.51 20.61
CA ARG A 109 2.58 4.91 20.93
C ARG A 109 3.65 3.88 20.57
N ASN A 110 3.74 3.44 19.33
CA ASN A 110 5.03 2.92 18.85
C ASN A 110 5.34 3.42 17.44
N PRO A 111 6.20 4.46 17.28
CA PRO A 111 6.48 5.06 15.97
C PRO A 111 7.27 4.14 15.03
N HIS A 112 7.86 3.04 15.52
CA HIS A 112 8.73 2.13 14.74
C HIS A 112 8.21 0.68 14.66
N GLY A 113 6.94 0.43 14.98
CA GLY A 113 6.39 -0.93 14.98
C GLY A 113 6.05 -1.42 13.58
N TRP A 114 6.69 -2.50 13.14
CA TRP A 114 6.33 -3.29 11.96
C TRP A 114 5.25 -4.29 12.39
N TRP A 115 4.10 -4.27 11.74
CA TRP A 115 3.00 -5.20 12.05
C TRP A 115 2.60 -5.93 10.78
N GLY A 116 2.76 -7.26 10.80
CA GLY A 116 2.28 -8.16 9.75
C GLY A 116 1.16 -9.01 10.31
N ASP A 117 -0.08 -8.77 9.87
CA ASP A 117 -1.18 -9.72 10.04
C ASP A 117 -1.08 -10.73 8.88
N VAL A 118 -0.63 -11.93 9.24
CA VAL A 118 -0.32 -13.16 8.48
C VAL A 118 -1.00 -13.33 7.09
N CYS A 119 -0.18 -13.28 6.03
CA CYS A 119 0.02 -14.27 4.93
C CYS A 119 0.96 -13.68 3.85
N ALA A 120 1.13 -12.36 3.86
CA ALA A 120 1.95 -11.58 2.95
C ALA A 120 3.06 -10.86 3.73
N SER A 121 4.13 -10.43 3.04
CA SER A 121 5.16 -9.54 3.60
C SER A 121 4.61 -8.11 3.75
N VAL A 122 3.50 -7.97 4.48
CA VAL A 122 2.86 -6.67 4.72
C VAL A 122 3.74 -5.88 5.69
N THR A 123 4.32 -4.82 5.15
CA THR A 123 5.00 -3.82 5.95
C THR A 123 4.02 -2.70 6.26
N MET A 124 3.48 -2.66 7.47
CA MET A 124 2.77 -1.49 7.99
C MET A 124 3.69 -0.66 8.87
N ILE A 125 3.92 0.60 8.49
CA ILE A 125 4.71 1.57 9.23
C ILE A 125 3.81 2.75 9.58
N ARG A 126 3.86 3.18 10.84
CA ARG A 126 3.23 4.43 11.25
C ARG A 126 4.10 5.60 10.75
N CYS A 127 3.54 6.49 9.94
CA CYS A 127 4.31 7.62 9.42
C CYS A 127 4.59 8.64 10.54
N SER A 128 5.72 8.53 11.23
CA SER A 128 6.25 9.63 12.07
C SER A 128 6.93 10.71 11.22
N ALA A 129 7.33 10.36 9.98
CA ALA A 129 8.18 11.14 9.08
C ALA A 129 7.43 12.07 8.10
N CYS A 130 6.09 12.04 8.06
CA CYS A 130 5.29 12.93 7.21
C CYS A 130 5.39 14.42 7.65
N SER A 131 6.15 14.71 8.71
CA SER A 131 6.57 16.04 9.15
C SER A 131 7.94 16.49 8.59
N ASN A 132 8.67 15.65 7.84
CA ASN A 132 9.98 16.01 7.28
C ASN A 132 10.12 15.65 5.77
N PRO A 133 10.10 16.65 4.86
CA PRO A 133 10.12 16.45 3.41
C PRO A 133 11.44 15.91 2.83
N ASN A 134 12.46 15.68 3.66
CA ASN A 134 13.80 15.24 3.22
C ASN A 134 14.15 13.78 3.58
N SER A 135 13.21 12.98 4.10
CA SER A 135 13.49 11.58 4.44
C SER A 135 13.45 10.68 3.21
N THR A 136 14.59 10.09 2.86
CA THR A 136 14.68 8.99 1.87
C THR A 136 14.62 7.67 2.63
N TRP A 137 13.70 6.79 2.23
CA TRP A 137 13.57 5.47 2.84
C TRP A 137 14.67 4.56 2.29
N THR A 138 15.66 4.28 3.11
CA THR A 138 16.62 3.20 2.86
C THR A 138 16.09 1.93 3.50
N SER A 139 15.92 0.88 2.70
CA SER A 139 15.68 -0.47 3.24
C SER A 139 16.87 -0.86 4.12
N PRO A 140 16.66 -1.51 5.29
CA PRO A 140 17.77 -2.14 5.99
C PRO A 140 18.40 -3.20 5.07
N PRO A 141 19.74 -3.40 5.13
CA PRO A 141 20.38 -4.48 4.41
C PRO A 141 19.82 -5.83 4.87
N ILE A 142 19.66 -6.73 3.90
CA ILE A 142 19.12 -8.10 4.01
C ILE A 142 19.79 -8.91 5.11
#